data_AF-A0A3L8BHH6-F1
#
_entry.id   AF-A0A3L8BHH6-F1
#
_cell.length_a   1.000
_cell.length_b   1.000
_cell.length_c   1.000
_cell.angle_alpha   90.00
_cell.angle_beta   90.00
_cell.angle_gamma   90.00
#
_symmetry.space_group_name_H-M   'P 1'
#
loop_
_entity.id
_entity.type
_entity.pdbx_description
1 polymer ?
#
loop_
_entity_poly.entity_id
_entity_poly.type
_entity_poly.pdbx_seq_one_letter_code
_entity_poly.pdbx_strand_id
1 'polypeptide(L)'
;MRNPNKLSHCALILFMSMASSLALASGSDAVGHAQTGDKANYNLGKRVFAVKIACESCSMPGFDLNKSSAQELLQKLPQADLTSREQEAVSVYLKRRFKL
;
A
#
# COMPACT_ATOMS: atom_id res chain seq x y z
N MET A 1 59.00 -23.96 13.72
CA MET A 1 57.56 -23.94 13.34
C MET A 1 56.72 -24.25 14.57
N ARG A 2 56.01 -23.26 15.12
CA ARG A 2 54.91 -23.45 16.08
C ARG A 2 54.06 -22.19 16.08
N ASN A 3 53.00 -22.20 15.29
CA ASN A 3 51.94 -21.20 15.33
C ASN A 3 50.72 -21.88 15.95
N PRO A 4 50.36 -21.49 17.17
CA PRO A 4 48.95 -21.58 17.53
C PRO A 4 48.54 -20.33 18.32
N ASN A 5 47.44 -19.71 17.93
CA ASN A 5 46.24 -19.68 18.77
C ASN A 5 45.24 -18.67 18.21
N LYS A 6 44.23 -19.24 17.57
CA LYS A 6 42.82 -18.87 17.65
C LYS A 6 42.58 -17.60 18.49
N LEU A 7 42.44 -16.47 17.82
CA LEU A 7 41.87 -15.28 18.46
C LEU A 7 40.39 -15.60 18.71
N SER A 8 40.16 -15.95 19.96
CA SER A 8 38.88 -16.26 20.54
C SER A 8 37.98 -15.04 20.46
N HIS A 9 36.81 -15.28 19.89
CA HIS A 9 35.59 -14.50 20.02
C HIS A 9 35.43 -13.95 21.45
N CYS A 10 35.46 -12.63 21.58
CA CYS A 10 34.95 -11.94 22.76
C CYS A 10 34.45 -10.54 22.37
N ALA A 11 33.12 -10.48 22.28
CA ALA A 11 32.24 -9.38 22.70
C ALA A 11 32.50 -7.97 22.17
N LEU A 12 31.53 -7.43 21.42
CA LEU A 12 30.90 -6.19 21.85
C LEU A 12 29.44 -6.11 21.36
N ILE A 13 28.58 -5.95 22.35
CA ILE A 13 27.14 -5.73 22.26
C ILE A 13 26.90 -4.34 21.67
N LEU A 14 26.00 -4.20 20.68
CA LEU A 14 25.10 -3.06 20.68
C LEU A 14 23.80 -3.38 19.95
N PHE A 15 22.75 -3.50 20.76
CA PHE A 15 21.35 -3.41 20.39
C PHE A 15 21.11 -2.15 19.54
N MET A 16 20.74 -2.32 18.27
CA MET A 16 20.07 -1.27 17.49
C MET A 16 18.72 -1.81 17.05
N SER A 17 17.79 -1.86 18.00
CA SER A 17 16.36 -1.87 17.72
C SER A 17 15.96 -0.45 17.31
N MET A 18 16.19 -0.11 16.05
CA MET A 18 15.59 1.06 15.40
C MET A 18 15.00 0.60 14.08
N ALA A 19 13.75 0.15 14.14
CA ALA A 19 12.85 0.22 13.00
C ALA A 19 11.51 0.71 13.56
N SER A 20 11.46 2.04 13.67
CA SER A 20 10.29 2.89 13.78
C SER A 20 8.97 2.16 13.72
N SER A 21 8.30 2.10 14.87
CA SER A 21 6.85 2.00 14.92
C SER A 21 6.30 3.10 14.02
N LEU A 22 5.85 2.74 12.81
CA LEU A 22 4.92 3.57 12.06
C LEU A 22 3.62 3.57 12.89
N ALA A 23 3.58 4.43 13.89
CA ALA A 23 2.35 4.91 14.45
C ALA A 23 1.61 5.59 13.30
N LEU A 24 0.82 4.82 12.56
CA LEU A 24 -0.29 5.33 11.77
C LEU A 24 -1.30 5.86 12.79
N ALA A 25 -0.99 7.02 13.35
CA ALA A 25 -1.90 7.79 14.16
C ALA A 25 -3.14 8.02 13.30
N SER A 26 -4.24 7.45 13.78
CA SER A 26 -5.59 7.74 13.34
C SER A 26 -5.78 9.25 13.37
N GLY A 27 -5.73 9.89 12.21
CA GLY A 27 -6.21 11.24 12.02
C GLY A 27 -7.56 11.12 11.33
N SER A 28 -8.64 11.36 12.05
CA SER A 28 -9.88 11.78 11.40
C SER A 28 -9.55 13.02 10.58
N ASP A 29 -9.59 12.89 9.25
CA ASP A 29 -9.49 14.01 8.31
C ASP A 29 -10.71 14.92 8.48
N ALA A 30 -10.69 15.74 9.54
CA ALA A 30 -11.55 16.89 9.68
C ALA A 30 -10.66 18.13 9.61
N VAL A 31 -10.99 18.99 8.64
CA VAL A 31 -10.60 20.40 8.54
C VAL A 31 -9.20 20.67 7.95
N GLY A 32 -9.16 20.95 6.64
CA GLY A 32 -8.35 22.10 6.17
C GLY A 32 -7.17 21.89 5.21
N HIS A 33 -7.23 21.02 4.20
CA HIS A 33 -6.53 21.26 2.91
C HIS A 33 -7.00 20.25 1.83
N ALA A 34 -8.10 20.57 1.14
CA ALA A 34 -8.81 19.65 0.23
C ALA A 34 -8.04 19.21 -1.05
N GLN A 35 -6.72 19.44 -1.15
CA GLN A 35 -5.94 19.08 -2.35
C GLN A 35 -4.84 18.04 -2.11
N THR A 36 -4.31 17.90 -0.89
CA THR A 36 -3.19 16.98 -0.61
C THR A 36 -3.68 15.58 -0.29
N GLY A 37 -4.66 15.44 0.61
CA GLY A 37 -5.25 14.15 0.99
C GLY A 37 -5.95 13.44 -0.17
N ASP A 38 -6.71 14.18 -0.98
CA ASP A 38 -7.47 13.61 -2.08
C ASP A 38 -6.57 13.19 -3.27
N LYS A 39 -5.46 13.91 -3.49
CA LYS A 39 -4.39 13.47 -4.42
C LYS A 39 -3.68 12.23 -3.89
N ALA A 40 -3.41 12.17 -2.58
CA ALA A 40 -2.78 11.01 -1.96
C ALA A 40 -3.67 9.76 -2.07
N ASN A 41 -4.98 9.88 -1.80
CA ASN A 41 -5.94 8.79 -1.95
C ASN A 41 -6.09 8.34 -3.40
N TYR A 42 -6.15 9.28 -4.35
CA TYR A 42 -6.14 8.94 -5.77
C TYR A 42 -4.88 8.13 -6.17
N ASN A 43 -3.69 8.57 -5.74
CA ASN A 43 -2.45 7.90 -6.07
C ASN A 43 -2.33 6.53 -5.39
N LEU A 44 -2.78 6.42 -4.14
CA LEU A 44 -2.88 5.16 -3.41
C LEU A 44 -3.80 4.20 -4.16
N GLY A 45 -5.00 4.63 -4.53
CA GLY A 45 -5.96 3.84 -5.29
C GLY A 45 -5.40 3.34 -6.61
N LYS A 46 -4.71 4.23 -7.36
CA LYS A 46 -4.03 3.85 -8.60
C LYS A 46 -3.00 2.74 -8.38
N ARG A 47 -2.18 2.86 -7.33
CA ARG A 47 -1.16 1.86 -6.98
C ARG A 47 -1.80 0.54 -6.59
N VAL A 48 -2.77 0.57 -5.67
CA VAL A 48 -3.49 -0.61 -5.19
C VAL A 48 -4.13 -1.35 -6.36
N PHE A 49 -4.80 -0.63 -7.26
CA PHE A 49 -5.39 -1.22 -8.46
C PHE A 49 -4.33 -1.96 -9.30
N ALA A 50 -3.19 -1.34 -9.59
CA ALA A 50 -2.16 -1.95 -10.41
C ALA A 50 -1.49 -3.17 -9.75
N VAL A 51 -1.27 -3.16 -8.44
CA VAL A 51 -0.44 -4.17 -7.75
C VAL A 51 -1.23 -5.26 -7.03
N LYS A 52 -2.50 -5.02 -6.71
CA LYS A 52 -3.37 -5.98 -5.98
C LYS A 52 -4.58 -6.46 -6.78
N ILE A 53 -4.99 -5.70 -7.81
CA ILE A 53 -6.21 -6.01 -8.57
C ILE A 53 -5.85 -6.51 -9.98
N ALA A 54 -5.12 -5.68 -10.73
CA ALA A 54 -4.85 -5.90 -12.16
C ALA A 54 -3.44 -6.43 -12.47
N CYS A 55 -2.68 -6.87 -11.46
CA CYS A 55 -1.36 -7.43 -11.67
C CYS A 55 -1.43 -8.82 -12.33
N GLU A 56 -0.33 -9.27 -12.97
CA GLU A 56 -0.29 -10.54 -13.71
C GLU A 56 -0.58 -11.79 -12.85
N SER A 57 -0.33 -11.70 -11.54
CA SER A 57 -0.60 -12.78 -10.57
C SER A 57 -1.77 -12.46 -9.64
N CYS A 58 -2.54 -11.41 -9.91
CA CYS A 58 -3.67 -10.98 -9.09
C CYS A 58 -4.96 -11.71 -9.49
N SER A 59 -6.04 -11.47 -8.74
CA SER A 59 -7.35 -12.07 -9.03
C SER A 59 -7.93 -11.68 -10.40
N MET A 60 -7.50 -10.56 -10.98
CA MET A 60 -7.98 -10.07 -12.28
C MET A 60 -6.80 -9.66 -13.18
N PRO A 61 -5.98 -10.62 -13.63
CA PRO A 61 -4.80 -10.31 -14.44
C PRO A 61 -5.23 -9.77 -15.80
N GLY A 62 -4.58 -8.69 -16.26
CA GLY A 62 -4.88 -8.07 -17.55
C GLY A 62 -6.27 -7.43 -17.62
N PHE A 63 -6.89 -7.10 -16.49
CA PHE A 63 -8.20 -6.44 -16.46
C PHE A 63 -8.21 -5.14 -17.27
N ASP A 64 -9.05 -5.10 -18.31
CA ASP A 64 -9.25 -3.89 -19.10
C ASP A 64 -10.08 -2.88 -18.30
N LEU A 65 -9.41 -1.81 -17.86
CA LEU A 65 -10.02 -0.77 -17.05
C LEU A 65 -10.61 0.33 -17.95
N ASN A 66 -11.92 0.29 -18.16
CA ASN A 66 -12.70 1.29 -18.87
C ASN A 66 -13.88 1.78 -18.00
N LYS A 67 -14.70 2.71 -18.51
CA LYS A 67 -15.77 3.34 -17.71
C LYS A 67 -16.81 2.31 -17.22
N SER A 68 -17.19 1.35 -18.06
CA SER A 68 -18.17 0.32 -17.70
C SER A 68 -17.59 -0.61 -16.64
N SER A 69 -16.40 -1.16 -16.90
CA SER A 69 -15.76 -2.10 -15.99
C SER A 69 -15.38 -1.46 -14.65
N ALA A 70 -15.06 -0.15 -14.64
CA ALA A 70 -14.86 0.62 -13.41
C ALA A 70 -16.13 0.77 -12.57
N GLN A 71 -17.28 0.97 -13.21
CA GLN A 71 -18.57 1.06 -12.52
C GLN A 71 -18.96 -0.29 -11.89
N GLU A 72 -18.73 -1.38 -12.61
CA GLU A 72 -18.94 -2.74 -12.09
C GLU A 72 -17.99 -3.04 -10.92
N LEU A 73 -16.72 -2.65 -11.04
CA LEU A 73 -15.73 -2.84 -9.99
C LEU A 73 -16.07 -2.05 -8.72
N LEU A 74 -16.65 -0.84 -8.83
CA LEU A 74 -17.14 -0.08 -7.67
C LEU A 74 -18.26 -0.81 -6.90
N GLN A 75 -19.06 -1.64 -7.58
CA GLN A 75 -20.13 -2.43 -6.95
C GLN A 75 -19.61 -3.73 -6.36
N LYS A 76 -18.52 -4.28 -6.90
CA LYS A 76 -17.97 -5.60 -6.55
C LYS A 76 -16.46 -5.54 -6.33
N LEU A 77 -16.01 -4.62 -5.48
CA LEU A 77 -14.61 -4.53 -5.10
C LEU A 77 -14.21 -5.80 -4.32
N PRO A 78 -13.14 -6.51 -4.72
CA PRO A 78 -12.66 -7.68 -3.99
C PRO A 78 -12.21 -7.26 -2.59
N GLN A 79 -12.98 -7.63 -1.57
CA GLN A 79 -12.70 -7.22 -0.18
C GLN A 79 -11.63 -8.08 0.51
N ALA A 80 -11.37 -9.29 0.01
CA ALA A 80 -10.53 -10.27 0.69
C ALA A 80 -9.06 -9.85 0.86
N ASP A 81 -8.54 -8.98 -0.02
CA ASP A 81 -7.12 -8.57 -0.07
C ASP A 81 -6.90 -7.05 0.13
N LEU A 82 -7.99 -6.31 0.39
CA LEU A 82 -7.99 -4.86 0.51
C LEU A 82 -8.45 -4.44 1.90
N THR A 83 -7.62 -3.66 2.59
CA THR A 83 -8.03 -2.95 3.81
C THR A 83 -9.09 -1.89 3.48
N SER A 84 -9.89 -1.46 4.46
CA SER A 84 -10.94 -0.45 4.25
C SER A 84 -10.41 0.84 3.61
N ARG A 85 -9.21 1.27 4.00
CA ARG A 85 -8.53 2.44 3.40
C ARG A 85 -8.16 2.21 1.93
N GLU A 86 -7.70 1.01 1.58
CA GLU A 86 -7.38 0.67 0.20
C GLU A 86 -8.63 0.59 -0.67
N GLN A 87 -9.73 0.03 -0.14
CA GLN A 87 -11.02 0.00 -0.83
C GLN A 87 -11.55 1.40 -1.13
N GLU A 88 -11.48 2.30 -0.14
CA GLU A 88 -11.85 3.70 -0.32
C GLU A 88 -10.95 4.40 -1.35
N ALA A 89 -9.62 4.22 -1.25
CA ALA A 89 -8.68 4.82 -2.17
C ALA A 89 -8.88 4.35 -3.62
N VAL A 90 -9.13 3.04 -3.84
CA VAL A 90 -9.47 2.50 -5.17
C VAL A 90 -10.78 3.12 -5.67
N SER A 91 -11.78 3.28 -4.79
CA SER A 91 -13.04 3.92 -5.17
C SER A 91 -12.83 5.38 -5.62
N VAL A 92 -12.02 6.16 -4.88
CA VAL A 92 -11.62 7.53 -5.25
C VAL A 92 -10.90 7.55 -6.60
N TYR A 93 -9.97 6.64 -6.83
CA TYR A 93 -9.26 6.50 -8.10
C TYR A 93 -10.22 6.26 -9.27
N LEU A 94 -11.12 5.27 -9.16
CA LEU A 94 -12.06 4.90 -10.21
C LEU A 94 -13.03 6.05 -10.53
N LYS A 95 -13.64 6.64 -9.50
CA LYS A 95 -14.59 7.76 -9.66
C LYS A 95 -13.94 8.96 -10.32
N ARG A 96 -12.74 9.35 -9.89
CA ARG A 96 -12.01 10.49 -10.48
C ARG A 96 -11.56 10.23 -11.91
N ARG A 97 -11.00 9.05 -12.19
CA ARG A 97 -10.49 8.69 -13.52
C ARG A 97 -11.60 8.68 -14.57
N PHE A 98 -12.76 8.14 -14.21
CA PHE A 98 -13.86 7.92 -15.15
C PHE A 98 -15.03 8.89 -15.02
N LYS A 99 -14.96 9.83 -14.07
CA LYS A 99 -16.01 10.82 -13.75
C LYS A 99 -17.35 10.12 -13.47
N LEU A 100 -17.31 9.16 -12.54
CA LEU A 100 -18.44 8.36 -12.05
C LEU A 100 -18.98 8.90 -10.73
#